data_AF-A0A1I3KXN8-F1
#
_entry.id   AF-A0A1I3KXN8-F1
#
_cell.length_a   1.000
_cell.length_b   1.000
_cell.length_c   1.000
_cell.angle_alpha   90.00
_cell.angle_beta   90.00
_cell.angle_gamma   90.00
#
_symmetry.space_group_name_H-M   'P 1'
#
loop_
_entity.id
_entity.type
_entity.pdbx_description
1 polymer ?
#
loop_
_entity_poly.entity_id
_entity_poly.type
_entity_poly.pdbx_seq_one_letter_code
_entity_poly.pdbx_strand_id
1 'polypeptide(L)'
;MKKPSTKKPTPPVVVNVNDVKEIEQKDGKHWGSAWKPLTPALDAIPGRLGANLSRVPPGRTACPFHTHAREDEVFFVLSGRGVLRYGDTLQEIGAGDCISCAAGTGIAHQLANPFDEELIYFAVGLNDPHEVCTYPDSGKVMVRSLKTVGRLEKTLYLDGESELPRVLDLAQRFTTTGKEKSATRRKKLKR
;
A
#
# COMPACT_ATOMS: atom_id res chain seq x y z
N MET A 1 -19.05 50.24 3.98
CA MET A 1 -18.20 49.53 2.99
C MET A 1 -17.36 48.49 3.73
N LYS A 2 -17.58 47.18 3.50
CA LYS A 2 -16.74 46.11 4.07
C LYS A 2 -15.37 46.16 3.38
N LYS A 3 -14.28 46.32 4.15
CA LYS A 3 -12.91 46.25 3.62
C LYS A 3 -12.70 44.89 2.93
N PRO A 4 -12.03 44.84 1.76
CA PRO A 4 -11.67 43.57 1.16
C PRO A 4 -10.72 42.82 2.10
N SER A 5 -11.08 41.60 2.48
CA SER A 5 -10.20 40.72 3.24
C SER A 5 -9.05 40.29 2.33
N THR A 6 -7.86 40.86 2.53
CA THR A 6 -6.62 40.42 1.89
C THR A 6 -6.04 39.24 2.68
N LYS A 7 -6.73 38.10 2.68
CA LYS A 7 -6.09 36.87 3.18
C LYS A 7 -4.87 36.57 2.30
N LYS A 8 -3.68 36.58 2.90
CA LYS A 8 -2.45 36.12 2.21
C LYS A 8 -2.69 34.71 1.65
N PRO A 9 -2.10 34.35 0.49
CA PRO A 9 -2.19 33.00 -0.04
C PRO A 9 -1.71 32.00 1.01
N THR A 10 -2.54 30.99 1.28
CA THR A 10 -2.16 29.92 2.21
C THR A 10 -1.12 29.03 1.52
N PRO A 11 0.01 28.69 2.16
CA PRO A 11 0.99 27.79 1.58
C PRO A 11 0.35 26.42 1.24
N PRO A 12 0.76 25.76 0.14
CA PRO A 12 0.16 24.49 -0.31
C PRO A 12 0.36 23.32 0.67
N VAL A 13 1.25 23.48 1.66
CA VAL A 13 1.51 22.51 2.73
C VAL A 13 0.57 22.66 3.93
N VAL A 14 -0.26 23.70 3.97
CA VAL A 14 -1.25 23.92 5.02
C VAL A 14 -2.62 23.53 4.48
N VAL A 15 -3.19 22.48 5.06
CA VAL A 15 -4.52 21.96 4.69
C VAL A 15 -5.48 22.16 5.85
N ASN A 16 -6.58 22.87 5.60
CA ASN A 16 -7.69 22.93 6.53
C ASN A 16 -8.70 21.85 6.17
N VAL A 17 -9.06 20.99 7.12
CA VAL A 17 -9.98 19.86 6.90
C VAL A 17 -11.37 20.28 6.40
N ASN A 18 -11.81 21.51 6.67
CA ASN A 18 -13.09 22.03 6.19
C ASN A 18 -13.04 22.36 4.69
N ASP A 19 -11.85 22.62 4.15
CA ASP A 19 -11.63 22.95 2.74
C ASP A 19 -11.30 21.70 1.90
N VAL A 20 -11.11 20.53 2.54
CA VAL A 20 -10.83 19.26 1.87
C VAL A 20 -12.13 18.58 1.46
N LYS A 21 -12.23 18.25 0.17
CA LYS A 21 -13.31 17.41 -0.36
C LYS A 21 -13.25 16.02 0.26
N GLU A 22 -14.37 15.59 0.84
CA GLU A 22 -14.53 14.21 1.30
C GLU A 22 -14.71 13.27 0.11
N ILE A 23 -13.97 12.16 0.14
CA ILE A 23 -14.06 11.06 -0.80
C ILE A 23 -14.83 9.95 -0.09
N GLU A 24 -15.88 9.45 -0.72
CA GLU A 24 -16.67 8.34 -0.19
C GLU A 24 -16.57 7.13 -1.12
N GLN A 25 -16.35 5.96 -0.53
CA GLN A 25 -16.41 4.69 -1.24
C GLN A 25 -17.25 3.71 -0.44
N LYS A 26 -18.26 3.13 -1.09
CA LYS A 26 -19.15 2.12 -0.51
C LYS A 26 -19.29 0.94 -1.46
N ASP A 27 -19.31 -0.25 -0.88
CA ASP A 27 -19.63 -1.48 -1.59
C ASP A 27 -20.62 -2.31 -0.75
N GLY A 28 -21.79 -2.56 -1.31
CA GLY A 28 -22.90 -3.20 -0.60
C GLY A 28 -23.24 -2.54 0.74
N LYS A 29 -23.70 -3.37 1.68
CA LYS A 29 -24.22 -2.93 2.98
C LYS A 29 -23.12 -2.64 4.02
N HIS A 30 -22.05 -3.43 4.02
CA HIS A 30 -21.09 -3.48 5.12
C HIS A 30 -19.69 -2.96 4.78
N TRP A 31 -19.38 -2.71 3.51
CA TRP A 31 -18.07 -2.20 3.11
C TRP A 31 -18.18 -0.73 2.75
N GLY A 32 -17.26 0.07 3.30
CA GLY A 32 -17.09 1.45 2.90
C GLY A 32 -16.99 2.44 4.05
N SER A 33 -16.35 3.54 3.72
CA SER A 33 -16.09 4.68 4.58
C SER A 33 -16.01 5.93 3.72
N ALA A 34 -15.86 7.07 4.38
CA ALA A 34 -15.47 8.31 3.75
C ALA A 34 -14.17 8.81 4.36
N TRP A 35 -13.37 9.55 3.60
CA TRP A 35 -12.15 10.14 4.11
C TRP A 35 -11.81 11.47 3.43
N LYS A 36 -11.03 12.28 4.15
CA LYS A 36 -10.44 13.52 3.66
C LYS A 36 -8.91 13.38 3.66
N PRO A 37 -8.24 13.44 2.49
CA PRO A 37 -6.79 13.42 2.44
C PRO A 37 -6.20 14.73 2.97
N LEU A 38 -5.35 14.62 4.00
CA LEU A 38 -4.79 15.77 4.73
C LEU A 38 -3.36 16.11 4.31
N THR A 39 -2.71 15.24 3.55
CA THR A 39 -1.33 15.43 3.08
C THR A 39 -1.17 15.40 1.55
N PRO A 40 -2.04 16.06 0.76
CA PRO A 40 -1.93 16.03 -0.71
C PRO A 40 -0.61 16.62 -1.23
N ALA A 41 0.05 17.49 -0.45
CA ALA A 41 1.38 18.00 -0.79
C ALA A 41 2.45 16.90 -0.81
N LEU A 42 2.28 15.83 -0.01
CA LEU A 42 3.18 14.68 0.02
C LEU A 42 2.96 13.72 -1.15
N ASP A 43 1.83 13.82 -1.86
CA ASP A 43 1.60 13.10 -3.12
C ASP A 43 2.20 13.85 -4.33
N ALA A 44 2.29 15.18 -4.24
CA ALA A 44 2.84 16.04 -5.30
C ALA A 44 4.38 16.03 -5.35
N ILE A 45 5.03 15.59 -4.27
CA ILE A 45 6.47 15.40 -4.14
C ILE A 45 6.71 13.94 -3.71
N PRO A 46 7.93 13.39 -3.67
CA PRO A 46 8.13 11.99 -3.27
C PRO A 46 8.06 11.82 -1.73
N GLY A 47 6.99 12.32 -1.12
CA GLY A 47 6.67 12.10 0.27
C GLY A 47 6.39 10.63 0.53
N ARG A 48 6.64 10.19 1.77
CA ARG A 48 6.46 8.78 2.17
C ARG A 48 5.39 8.58 3.23
N LEU A 49 4.73 9.64 3.66
CA LEU A 49 3.65 9.60 4.64
C LEU A 49 2.35 10.06 3.99
N GLY A 50 1.28 9.35 4.29
CA GLY A 50 -0.09 9.76 4.01
C GLY A 50 -0.83 9.95 5.31
N ALA A 51 -1.70 10.96 5.38
CA ALA A 51 -2.61 11.12 6.49
C ALA A 51 -4.03 11.44 6.02
N ASN A 52 -5.01 10.82 6.66
CA ASN A 52 -6.42 10.95 6.34
C ASN A 52 -7.24 11.20 7.60
N LEU A 53 -8.28 12.04 7.50
CA LEU A 53 -9.41 11.97 8.43
C LEU A 53 -10.43 10.99 7.85
N SER A 54 -10.70 9.91 8.57
CA SER A 54 -11.60 8.84 8.12
C SER A 54 -12.86 8.79 8.97
N ARG A 55 -13.97 8.44 8.32
CA ARG A 55 -15.31 8.33 8.88
C ARG A 55 -15.94 7.02 8.46
N VAL A 56 -16.27 6.16 9.42
CA VAL A 56 -16.88 4.84 9.18
C VAL A 56 -18.33 4.87 9.69
N PRO A 57 -19.32 4.79 8.79
CA PRO A 57 -20.73 4.78 9.19
C PRO A 57 -21.13 3.54 10.00
N PRO A 58 -22.27 3.60 10.72
CA PRO A 58 -22.89 2.44 11.37
C PRO A 58 -22.95 1.18 10.50
N GLY A 59 -22.59 0.04 11.08
CA GLY A 59 -22.63 -1.28 10.45
C GLY A 59 -21.60 -1.53 9.36
N ARG A 60 -20.53 -0.71 9.26
CA ARG A 60 -19.54 -0.79 8.19
C ARG A 60 -18.10 -0.97 8.67
N THR A 61 -17.25 -1.39 7.75
CA THR A 61 -15.78 -1.39 7.87
C THR A 61 -15.16 -0.69 6.65
N ALA A 62 -14.06 0.03 6.88
CA ALA A 62 -13.39 0.83 5.85
C ALA A 62 -12.60 -0.04 4.85
N CYS A 63 -11.91 -1.07 5.35
CA CYS A 63 -11.02 -1.91 4.56
C CYS A 63 -11.09 -3.38 4.99
N PRO A 64 -10.71 -4.34 4.12
CA PRO A 64 -10.60 -5.74 4.50
C PRO A 64 -9.57 -5.96 5.60
N PHE A 65 -9.69 -7.07 6.34
CA PHE A 65 -8.68 -7.51 7.31
C PHE A 65 -7.34 -7.75 6.61
N HIS A 66 -6.29 -7.06 7.04
CA HIS A 66 -5.04 -6.99 6.29
C HIS A 66 -3.81 -6.76 7.16
N THR A 67 -2.63 -7.12 6.64
CA THR A 67 -1.32 -6.79 7.23
C THR A 67 -0.43 -6.18 6.16
N HIS A 68 0.39 -5.22 6.58
CA HIS A 68 1.41 -4.58 5.75
C HIS A 68 2.78 -5.22 6.00
N ALA A 69 3.56 -5.38 4.94
CA ALA A 69 4.94 -5.85 5.03
C ALA A 69 5.93 -4.70 5.31
N ARG A 70 5.60 -3.45 4.90
CA ARG A 70 6.52 -2.31 4.95
C ARG A 70 5.89 -1.02 5.48
N GLU A 71 4.58 -0.90 5.45
CA GLU A 71 3.85 0.30 5.89
C GLU A 71 3.37 0.16 7.34
N ASP A 72 3.99 0.89 8.27
CA ASP A 72 3.41 1.11 9.60
C ASP A 72 2.13 1.96 9.45
N GLU A 73 1.12 1.65 10.26
CA GLU A 73 -0.11 2.44 10.35
C GLU A 73 -0.41 2.83 11.80
N VAL A 74 -0.88 4.07 11.97
CA VAL A 74 -1.34 4.61 13.25
C VAL A 74 -2.73 5.20 13.07
N PHE A 75 -3.62 4.89 14.00
CA PHE A 75 -4.97 5.45 14.06
C PHE A 75 -5.18 6.14 15.41
N PHE A 76 -5.71 7.35 15.39
CA PHE A 76 -6.14 8.05 16.60
C PHE A 76 -7.64 8.32 16.53
N VAL A 77 -8.41 7.73 17.43
CA VAL A 77 -9.88 7.87 17.42
C VAL A 77 -10.26 9.24 17.98
N LEU A 78 -10.97 10.02 17.17
CA LEU A 78 -11.36 11.39 17.49
C LEU A 78 -12.76 11.46 18.11
N SER A 79 -13.70 10.65 17.61
CA SER A 79 -15.07 10.60 18.12
C SER A 79 -15.76 9.29 17.76
N GLY A 80 -16.84 8.99 18.49
CA GLY A 80 -17.58 7.75 18.36
C GLY A 80 -16.83 6.57 18.97
N ARG A 81 -17.30 5.36 18.63
CA ARG A 81 -16.71 4.10 19.05
C ARG A 81 -16.74 3.07 17.94
N GLY A 82 -15.86 2.08 18.03
CA GLY A 82 -15.69 1.03 17.04
C GLY A 82 -15.11 -0.23 17.66
N VAL A 83 -14.77 -1.18 16.81
CA VAL A 83 -14.08 -2.40 17.21
C VAL A 83 -12.82 -2.56 16.36
N LEU A 84 -11.68 -2.73 17.02
CA LEU A 84 -10.44 -3.19 16.42
C LEU A 84 -10.43 -4.72 16.45
N ARG A 85 -10.26 -5.35 15.29
CA ARG A 85 -9.77 -6.72 15.18
C ARG A 85 -8.26 -6.66 14.95
N TYR A 86 -7.47 -7.31 15.80
CA TYR A 86 -6.01 -7.37 15.72
C TYR A 86 -5.54 -8.81 15.94
N GLY A 87 -5.16 -9.50 14.86
CA GLY A 87 -5.01 -10.96 14.87
C GLY A 87 -6.32 -11.63 15.28
N ASP A 88 -6.24 -12.44 16.34
CA ASP A 88 -7.39 -13.14 16.93
C ASP A 88 -8.11 -12.34 18.02
N THR A 89 -7.62 -11.14 18.35
CA THR A 89 -8.16 -10.29 19.42
C THR A 89 -9.19 -9.31 18.88
N LEU A 90 -10.26 -9.10 19.63
CA LEU A 90 -11.24 -8.03 19.44
C LEU A 90 -11.19 -7.06 20.63
N GLN A 91 -11.19 -5.76 20.33
CA GLN A 91 -11.16 -4.70 21.34
C GLN A 91 -12.10 -3.57 20.92
N GLU A 92 -13.00 -3.15 21.82
CA GLU A 92 -13.76 -1.90 21.63
C GLU A 92 -12.80 -0.72 21.75
N ILE A 93 -12.93 0.24 20.83
CA ILE A 93 -12.11 1.46 20.76
C ILE A 93 -13.03 2.67 20.79
N GLY A 94 -12.57 3.77 21.36
CA GLY A 94 -13.32 5.02 21.49
C GLY A 94 -12.41 6.24 21.45
N ALA A 95 -13.03 7.43 21.53
CA ALA A 95 -12.31 8.70 21.48
C ALA A 95 -11.13 8.76 22.48
N GLY A 96 -9.97 9.15 21.98
CA GLY A 96 -8.72 9.21 22.75
C GLY A 96 -7.83 7.98 22.62
N ASP A 97 -8.33 6.86 22.09
CA ASP A 97 -7.52 5.68 21.84
C ASP A 97 -6.56 5.89 20.66
N CYS A 98 -5.32 5.46 20.85
CA CYS A 98 -4.28 5.40 19.84
C CYS A 98 -3.97 3.94 19.53
N ILE A 99 -4.02 3.59 18.26
CA ILE A 99 -3.80 2.23 17.74
C ILE A 99 -2.56 2.28 16.85
N SER A 100 -1.64 1.35 17.05
CA SER A 100 -0.40 1.26 16.28
C SER A 100 -0.26 -0.15 15.71
N CYS A 101 -0.18 -0.23 14.39
CA CYS A 101 -0.04 -1.46 13.64
C CYS A 101 1.32 -1.47 12.95
N ALA A 102 2.26 -2.22 13.51
CA ALA A 102 3.62 -2.29 12.98
C ALA A 102 3.72 -3.20 11.75
N ALA A 103 4.45 -2.74 10.74
CA ALA A 103 4.74 -3.48 9.52
C ALA A 103 5.56 -4.75 9.78
N GLY A 104 5.37 -5.75 8.93
CA GLY A 104 6.20 -6.96 8.91
C GLY A 104 5.97 -7.92 10.09
N THR A 105 5.05 -7.62 10.99
CA THR A 105 4.67 -8.52 12.10
C THR A 105 3.84 -9.71 11.63
N GLY A 106 3.16 -9.57 10.49
CA GLY A 106 2.18 -10.56 10.00
C GLY A 106 0.86 -10.56 10.78
N ILE A 107 0.72 -9.68 11.78
CA ILE A 107 -0.53 -9.55 12.54
C ILE A 107 -1.44 -8.59 11.78
N ALA A 108 -2.53 -9.13 11.24
CA ALA A 108 -3.48 -8.35 10.49
C ALA A 108 -4.41 -7.54 11.40
N HIS A 109 -4.92 -6.42 10.89
CA HIS A 109 -5.85 -5.55 11.59
C HIS A 109 -7.03 -5.11 10.72
N GLN A 110 -8.11 -4.70 11.39
CA GLN A 110 -9.30 -4.10 10.77
C GLN A 110 -10.06 -3.28 11.80
N LEU A 111 -10.53 -2.09 11.40
CA LEU A 111 -11.44 -1.27 12.20
C LEU A 111 -12.85 -1.39 11.61
N ALA A 112 -13.81 -1.71 12.47
CA ALA A 112 -15.22 -1.79 12.12
C ALA A 112 -16.05 -0.91 13.06
N ASN A 113 -17.19 -0.45 12.56
CA ASN A 113 -18.19 0.26 13.34
C ASN A 113 -19.48 -0.57 13.41
N PRO A 114 -19.66 -1.41 14.44
CA PRO A 114 -20.91 -2.13 14.65
C PRO A 114 -21.98 -1.30 15.38
N PHE A 115 -21.69 -0.04 15.72
CA PHE A 115 -22.54 0.81 16.55
C PHE A 115 -23.41 1.75 15.70
N ASP A 116 -24.16 2.62 16.36
CA ASP A 116 -25.22 3.49 15.82
C ASP A 116 -24.76 4.92 15.50
N GLU A 117 -23.60 5.34 16.00
CA GLU A 117 -22.95 6.61 15.66
C GLU A 117 -21.76 6.41 14.74
N GLU A 118 -21.26 7.49 14.11
CA GLU A 118 -20.09 7.41 13.25
C GLU A 118 -18.79 7.25 14.06
N LEU A 119 -17.94 6.34 13.61
CA LEU A 119 -16.55 6.25 14.08
C LEU A 119 -15.69 7.19 13.25
N ILE A 120 -15.03 8.15 13.89
CA ILE A 120 -14.12 9.11 13.25
C ILE A 120 -12.72 8.95 13.81
N TYR A 121 -11.72 8.77 12.94
CA TYR A 121 -10.32 8.65 13.35
C TYR A 121 -9.37 9.35 12.37
N PHE A 122 -8.25 9.81 12.89
CA PHE A 122 -7.10 10.26 12.12
C PHE A 122 -6.20 9.06 11.83
N ALA A 123 -5.98 8.75 10.56
CA ALA A 123 -5.11 7.67 10.11
C ALA A 123 -3.82 8.25 9.53
N VAL A 124 -2.68 7.69 9.90
CA VAL A 124 -1.37 7.98 9.32
C VAL A 124 -0.74 6.66 8.90
N GLY A 125 -0.21 6.62 7.69
CA GLY A 125 0.50 5.45 7.19
C GLY A 125 1.67 5.85 6.30
N LEU A 126 2.61 4.93 6.14
CA LEU A 126 3.62 5.07 5.09
C LEU A 126 2.97 4.84 3.71
N ASN A 127 3.61 5.37 2.67
CA ASN A 127 3.28 5.13 1.26
C ASN A 127 4.53 4.57 0.57
N ASP A 128 4.82 3.29 0.79
CA ASP A 128 5.99 2.60 0.23
C ASP A 128 5.65 2.02 -1.14
N PRO A 129 6.33 2.43 -2.23
CA PRO A 129 6.06 1.95 -3.59
C PRO A 129 6.29 0.43 -3.77
N HIS A 130 6.89 -0.24 -2.80
CA HIS A 130 7.20 -1.66 -2.78
C HIS A 130 6.39 -2.43 -1.72
N GLU A 131 5.30 -1.85 -1.19
CA GLU A 131 4.40 -2.52 -0.24
C GLU A 131 3.85 -3.85 -0.76
N VAL A 132 3.74 -4.82 0.16
CA VAL A 132 3.09 -6.10 -0.04
C VAL A 132 2.07 -6.30 1.08
N CYS A 133 0.81 -6.01 0.78
CA CYS A 133 -0.28 -6.14 1.74
C CYS A 133 -0.98 -7.49 1.55
N THR A 134 -1.18 -8.26 2.61
CA THR A 134 -1.91 -9.54 2.54
C THR A 134 -3.25 -9.44 3.26
N TYR A 135 -4.25 -10.18 2.77
CA TYR A 135 -5.63 -10.12 3.25
C TYR A 135 -6.11 -11.51 3.71
N PRO A 136 -5.87 -11.90 4.97
CA PRO A 136 -6.05 -13.28 5.44
C PRO A 136 -7.43 -13.87 5.16
N ASP A 137 -8.50 -13.13 5.43
CA ASP A 137 -9.89 -13.62 5.26
C ASP A 137 -10.24 -13.96 3.80
N SER A 138 -9.56 -13.35 2.83
CA SER A 138 -9.89 -13.50 1.40
C SER A 138 -8.82 -14.23 0.58
N GLY A 139 -7.67 -14.52 1.19
CA GLY A 139 -6.48 -15.07 0.55
C GLY A 139 -5.83 -14.15 -0.49
N LYS A 140 -6.19 -12.86 -0.52
CA LYS A 140 -5.65 -11.91 -1.49
C LYS A 140 -4.29 -11.38 -1.05
N VAL A 141 -3.50 -10.95 -2.02
CA VAL A 141 -2.26 -10.19 -1.85
C VAL A 141 -2.27 -9.01 -2.81
N MET A 142 -1.91 -7.83 -2.31
CA MET A 142 -1.62 -6.65 -3.12
C MET A 142 -0.10 -6.47 -3.19
N VAL A 143 0.43 -6.28 -4.40
CA VAL A 143 1.83 -5.91 -4.61
C VAL A 143 1.84 -4.54 -5.28
N ARG A 144 2.24 -3.50 -4.54
CA ARG A 144 2.09 -2.10 -4.98
C ARG A 144 2.95 -1.79 -6.22
N SER A 145 4.17 -2.31 -6.27
CA SER A 145 5.09 -2.11 -7.40
C SER A 145 4.57 -2.71 -8.71
N LEU A 146 3.75 -3.74 -8.63
CA LEU A 146 3.08 -4.38 -9.76
C LEU A 146 1.69 -3.81 -10.03
N LYS A 147 1.20 -2.87 -9.22
CA LYS A 147 -0.14 -2.28 -9.29
C LYS A 147 -1.26 -3.34 -9.37
N THR A 148 -1.09 -4.45 -8.65
CA THR A 148 -1.91 -5.64 -8.81
C THR A 148 -2.39 -6.16 -7.47
N VAL A 149 -3.63 -6.64 -7.45
CA VAL A 149 -4.22 -7.43 -6.36
C VAL A 149 -4.61 -8.79 -6.94
N GLY A 150 -4.16 -9.88 -6.33
CA GLY A 150 -4.41 -11.24 -6.81
C GLY A 150 -4.44 -12.25 -5.67
N ARG A 151 -4.46 -13.53 -6.01
CA ARG A 151 -4.23 -14.64 -5.08
C ARG A 151 -2.98 -15.37 -5.54
N LEU A 152 -2.19 -15.84 -4.58
CA LEU A 152 -0.98 -16.61 -4.88
C LEU A 152 -1.33 -18.07 -4.99
N GLU A 153 -0.79 -18.72 -6.01
CA GLU A 153 -0.79 -20.18 -6.15
C GLU A 153 0.62 -20.67 -5.83
N LYS A 154 0.71 -21.65 -4.92
CA LYS A 154 2.00 -22.25 -4.58
C LYS A 154 2.48 -23.04 -5.78
N THR A 155 3.69 -22.74 -6.25
CA THR A 155 4.35 -23.48 -7.32
C THR A 155 5.77 -23.91 -6.94
N LEU A 156 6.36 -24.82 -7.71
CA LEU A 156 7.75 -25.23 -7.56
C LEU A 156 8.68 -24.11 -8.05
N TYR A 157 9.89 -24.03 -7.48
CA TYR A 157 10.83 -22.95 -7.79
C TYR A 157 11.20 -22.83 -9.29
N LEU A 158 11.18 -23.94 -10.04
CA LEU A 158 11.50 -24.00 -11.47
C LEU A 158 10.27 -24.20 -12.36
N ASP A 159 9.06 -24.10 -11.83
CA ASP A 159 7.85 -24.26 -12.63
C ASP A 159 7.76 -23.16 -13.70
N GLY A 160 7.45 -23.55 -14.94
CA GLY A 160 7.39 -22.64 -16.09
C GLY A 160 8.76 -22.23 -16.68
N GLU A 161 9.87 -22.59 -16.05
CA GLU A 161 11.22 -22.33 -16.58
C GLU A 161 11.59 -23.31 -17.69
N SER A 162 12.37 -22.84 -18.67
CA SER A 162 12.83 -23.68 -19.79
C SER A 162 13.95 -24.64 -19.37
N GLU A 163 13.99 -25.85 -19.94
CA GLU A 163 15.09 -26.81 -19.70
C GLU A 163 16.48 -26.20 -19.95
N LEU A 164 16.61 -25.41 -21.01
CA LEU A 164 17.79 -24.56 -21.24
C LEU A 164 17.45 -23.13 -20.82
N PRO A 165 18.03 -22.58 -19.74
CA PRO A 165 17.83 -21.19 -19.35
C PRO A 165 18.21 -20.25 -20.49
N ARG A 166 17.32 -19.31 -20.83
CA ARG A 166 17.50 -18.37 -21.94
C ARG A 166 18.83 -17.60 -21.90
N VAL A 167 19.36 -17.34 -20.71
CA VAL A 167 20.66 -16.69 -20.55
C VAL A 167 21.81 -17.48 -21.20
N LEU A 168 21.76 -18.81 -21.19
CA LEU A 168 22.78 -19.66 -21.79
C LEU A 168 22.75 -19.61 -23.32
N ASP A 169 21.55 -19.51 -23.91
CA ASP A 169 21.39 -19.27 -25.34
C ASP A 169 21.96 -17.89 -25.74
N LEU A 170 21.58 -16.84 -25.01
CA LEU A 170 22.09 -15.49 -25.24
C LEU A 170 23.61 -15.35 -25.01
N ALA A 171 24.17 -16.18 -24.12
CA ALA A 171 25.60 -16.18 -23.80
C ALA A 171 26.47 -16.82 -24.89
N GLN A 172 25.90 -17.53 -25.87
CA GLN A 172 26.66 -18.11 -26.98
C GLN A 172 27.54 -17.07 -27.68
N ARG A 173 27.11 -15.79 -27.75
CA ARG A 173 27.89 -14.66 -28.27
C ARG A 173 29.27 -14.46 -27.62
N PHE A 174 29.44 -14.90 -26.37
CA PHE A 174 30.72 -14.85 -25.66
C PHE A 174 31.62 -16.06 -25.95
N THR A 175 31.06 -17.13 -26.52
CA THR A 175 31.77 -18.37 -26.83
C THR A 175 32.20 -18.45 -28.30
N THR A 176 31.54 -17.72 -29.21
CA THR A 176 31.82 -17.77 -30.66
C THR A 176 33.09 -17.01 -31.07
N THR A 177 33.60 -16.07 -30.25
CA THR A 177 34.79 -15.26 -30.56
C THR A 177 36.13 -16.00 -30.41
N GLY A 178 36.14 -17.23 -29.88
CA GLY A 178 37.34 -18.06 -29.72
C GLY A 178 37.67 -18.98 -30.91
N LYS A 179 36.68 -19.37 -31.74
CA LYS A 179 36.91 -20.33 -32.83
C LYS A 179 37.49 -19.69 -34.10
N GLU A 180 37.19 -18.43 -34.40
CA GLU A 180 37.73 -17.75 -35.59
C GLU A 180 39.21 -17.34 -35.45
N LYS A 181 39.69 -17.01 -34.24
CA LYS A 181 41.10 -16.65 -34.02
C LYS A 181 42.06 -17.85 -34.07
N SER A 182 41.57 -19.08 -33.88
CA SER A 182 42.36 -20.32 -33.99
C SER A 182 42.60 -20.75 -35.45
N ALA A 183 41.63 -20.52 -36.34
CA ALA A 183 41.74 -20.88 -37.75
C ALA A 183 42.78 -20.03 -38.51
N THR A 184 42.91 -18.75 -38.17
CA THR A 184 43.85 -17.83 -38.84
C THR A 184 45.32 -18.07 -38.43
N ARG A 185 45.58 -18.61 -37.23
CA ARG A 185 46.95 -18.89 -36.75
C ARG A 185 47.54 -20.16 -37.37
N ARG A 186 46.72 -21.16 -37.72
CA ARG A 186 47.18 -22.40 -38.39
C ARG A 186 47.52 -22.23 -39.88
N LYS A 187 46.96 -21.22 -40.57
CA LYS A 187 47.31 -20.92 -41.98
C LYS A 187 48.63 -20.14 -42.13
N LYS A 188 49.08 -19.41 -41.10
CA LYS A 188 50.35 -18.66 -41.15
C LYS A 188 51.62 -19.48 -40.83
N LEU A 189 51.48 -20.70 -40.28
CA LEU A 189 52.61 -21.57 -39.93
C LEU A 189 52.92 -22.63 -41.00
N LYS A 190 52.25 -22.59 -42.16
CA LYS A 190 52.46 -23.50 -43.30
C LYS A 190 53.00 -22.77 -44.55
N ARG A 191 53.71 -21.66 -44.37
CA ARG A 191 54.45 -20.97 -45.42
C ARG A 191 55.92 -20.87 -45.01
#